data_AF-A0A5C7MS49-F1
#
_entry.id   AF-A0A5C7MS49-F1
#
_cell.length_a   1.000
_cell.length_b   1.000
_cell.length_c   1.000
_cell.angle_alpha   90.00
_cell.angle_beta   90.00
_cell.angle_gamma   90.00
#
_symmetry.space_group_name_H-M   'P 1'
#
loop_
_entity.id
_entity.type
_entity.pdbx_description
1 polymer ?
#
loop_
_entity_poly.entity_id
_entity_poly.type
_entity_poly.pdbx_seq_one_letter_code
_entity_poly.pdbx_strand_id
1 'polypeptide(L)'
;MRVSVPDTAPHWNDALAALQRYQSQRGTTDVGPNIRAYGIDLGKWVARCRDEYWDGILDLDRIAGLDAVTGWHWGPPRPGSWRHGHQALATYARRSGTTRVLAGTVVDGVDLHAWVTAQRQAYTGLELSALQIRLLAALPEWDWDIETARWDHGIAAATAWIAEHHTLASVHRDTRLADYPLGQWLHRCREDFRAGTLPADRVAELEALPGWSWGRHHDSWEEGLRVLRAYLAETGHACPPQKTVFDGHPIGWWVTHRRREHRNGTLPVDRAALLAALPGWRWTPTQDRWQEGLDALTTYVSRYGAATPGRGDTVDGYPLGAWVNTQKSAHKAGRLSADRAAKLAALPGWRWRT
;
A
#
# COMPACT_ATOMS: atom_id res chain seq x y z
N MET A 1 -32.16 5.22 14.89
CA MET A 1 -32.39 3.77 14.70
C MET A 1 -33.90 3.54 14.67
N ARG A 2 -34.53 3.56 13.48
CA ARG A 2 -35.92 3.09 13.31
C ARG A 2 -35.83 1.66 12.80
N VAL A 3 -36.22 0.70 13.63
CA VAL A 3 -36.32 -0.70 13.20
C VAL A 3 -37.57 -0.79 12.32
N SER A 4 -37.39 -0.81 11.00
CA SER A 4 -38.46 -1.22 10.08
C SER A 4 -38.76 -2.68 10.37
N VAL A 5 -39.96 -2.94 10.89
CA VAL A 5 -40.47 -4.31 11.02
C VAL A 5 -40.65 -4.84 9.60
N PRO A 6 -39.99 -5.95 9.20
CA PRO A 6 -40.15 -6.51 7.87
C PRO A 6 -41.62 -6.86 7.65
N ASP A 7 -42.18 -6.32 6.57
CA ASP A 7 -43.58 -6.53 6.24
C ASP A 7 -43.81 -7.99 5.83
N THR A 8 -44.61 -8.72 6.61
CA THR A 8 -44.88 -10.15 6.38
C THR A 8 -45.62 -10.36 5.05
N ALA A 9 -45.35 -11.47 4.36
CA ALA A 9 -45.95 -11.76 3.04
C ALA A 9 -47.49 -11.65 2.97
N PRO A 10 -48.28 -12.05 4.01
CA PRO A 10 -49.73 -11.84 4.00
C PRO A 10 -50.13 -10.36 3.94
N HIS A 11 -49.47 -9.52 4.73
CA HIS A 11 -49.77 -8.07 4.78
C HIS A 11 -49.36 -7.37 3.47
N TRP A 12 -48.30 -7.82 2.80
CA TRP A 12 -47.94 -7.34 1.46
C TRP A 12 -49.03 -7.63 0.43
N ASN A 13 -49.51 -8.87 0.36
CA ASN A 13 -50.52 -9.28 -0.62
C ASN A 13 -51.84 -8.53 -0.41
N ASP A 14 -52.26 -8.36 0.85
CA ASP A 14 -53.45 -7.58 1.19
C ASP A 14 -53.32 -6.12 0.75
N ALA A 15 -52.15 -5.52 0.95
CA ALA A 15 -51.89 -4.14 0.56
C ALA A 15 -51.80 -3.95 -0.96
N LEU A 16 -51.21 -4.90 -1.67
CA LEU A 16 -51.20 -4.91 -3.13
C LEU A 16 -52.62 -5.07 -3.70
N ALA A 17 -53.44 -5.96 -3.13
CA ALA A 17 -54.84 -6.11 -3.51
C ALA A 17 -55.67 -4.84 -3.21
N ALA A 18 -55.39 -4.17 -2.09
CA ALA A 18 -55.97 -2.87 -1.77
C ALA A 18 -55.60 -1.79 -2.80
N LEU A 19 -54.35 -1.74 -3.26
CA LEU A 19 -53.93 -0.84 -4.33
C LEU A 19 -54.63 -1.14 -5.66
N GLN A 20 -54.72 -2.41 -6.07
CA GLN A 20 -55.42 -2.82 -7.29
C GLN A 20 -56.90 -2.43 -7.26
N ARG A 21 -57.58 -2.63 -6.12
CA ARG A 21 -58.97 -2.20 -5.92
C ARG A 21 -59.09 -0.68 -5.97
N TYR A 22 -58.18 0.04 -5.32
CA TYR A 22 -58.16 1.50 -5.36
C TYR A 22 -58.04 2.00 -6.80
N GLN A 23 -57.09 1.44 -7.57
CA GLN A 23 -56.88 1.75 -8.98
C GLN A 23 -58.13 1.48 -9.82
N SER A 24 -58.78 0.32 -9.64
CA SER A 24 -59.99 -0.01 -10.40
C SER A 24 -61.17 0.94 -10.13
N GLN A 25 -61.27 1.50 -8.92
CA GLN A 25 -62.37 2.37 -8.52
C GLN A 25 -62.09 3.86 -8.78
N ARG A 26 -60.82 4.27 -8.76
CA ARG A 26 -60.41 5.68 -8.85
C ARG A 26 -59.67 6.02 -10.15
N GLY A 27 -59.28 5.02 -10.93
CA GLY A 27 -58.53 5.19 -12.18
C GLY A 27 -57.09 5.67 -11.99
N THR A 28 -56.55 5.61 -10.76
CA THR A 28 -55.20 6.09 -10.44
C THR A 28 -54.53 5.25 -9.37
N THR A 29 -53.20 5.16 -9.45
CA THR A 29 -52.33 4.59 -8.40
C THR A 29 -51.68 5.67 -7.52
N ASP A 30 -51.95 6.95 -7.80
CA ASP A 30 -51.49 8.06 -6.97
C ASP A 30 -52.38 8.21 -5.74
N VAL A 31 -52.00 7.47 -4.70
CA VAL A 31 -52.67 7.51 -3.41
C VAL A 31 -52.12 8.68 -2.60
N GLY A 32 -52.97 9.66 -2.31
CA GLY A 32 -52.59 10.81 -1.50
C GLY A 32 -52.10 10.44 -0.09
N PRO A 33 -51.32 11.31 0.57
CA PRO A 33 -50.83 11.07 1.91
C PRO A 33 -52.01 10.92 2.90
N ASN A 34 -51.90 9.98 3.83
CA ASN A 34 -52.91 9.65 4.86
C ASN A 34 -54.22 9.01 4.37
N ILE A 35 -54.31 8.61 3.09
CA ILE A 35 -55.48 7.85 2.61
C ILE A 35 -55.46 6.44 3.20
N ARG A 36 -56.51 6.14 3.98
CA ARG A 36 -56.82 4.79 4.47
C ARG A 36 -57.89 4.16 3.60
N ALA A 37 -57.60 2.99 3.05
CA ALA A 37 -58.51 2.25 2.18
C ALA A 37 -58.39 0.75 2.45
N TYR A 38 -59.52 0.04 2.38
CA TYR A 38 -59.59 -1.42 2.53
C TYR A 38 -58.90 -1.96 3.79
N GLY A 39 -58.99 -1.21 4.90
CA GLY A 39 -58.44 -1.62 6.20
C GLY A 39 -56.97 -1.28 6.44
N ILE A 40 -56.28 -0.65 5.48
CA ILE A 40 -54.86 -0.28 5.60
C ILE A 40 -54.60 1.21 5.35
N ASP A 41 -53.45 1.70 5.83
CA ASP A 41 -52.91 3.01 5.48
C ASP A 41 -52.24 2.95 4.10
N LEU A 42 -53.07 2.91 3.06
CA LEU A 42 -52.64 2.68 1.68
C LEU A 42 -51.70 3.80 1.19
N GLY A 43 -51.96 5.06 1.55
CA GLY A 43 -51.09 6.18 1.19
C GLY A 43 -49.67 6.04 1.76
N LYS A 44 -49.57 5.70 3.04
CA LYS A 44 -48.26 5.43 3.67
C LYS A 44 -47.56 4.21 3.08
N TRP A 45 -48.33 3.15 2.77
CA TRP A 45 -47.78 1.95 2.16
C TRP A 45 -47.22 2.21 0.75
N VAL A 46 -47.96 2.91 -0.11
CA VAL A 46 -47.51 3.30 -1.46
C VAL A 46 -46.25 4.17 -1.40
N ALA A 47 -46.24 5.19 -0.52
CA ALA A 47 -45.07 6.04 -0.33
C ALA A 47 -43.83 5.23 0.08
N ARG A 48 -43.99 4.31 1.03
CA ARG A 48 -42.90 3.41 1.45
C ARG A 48 -42.42 2.51 0.30
N CYS A 49 -43.32 1.96 -0.52
CA CYS A 49 -42.91 1.15 -1.67
C CYS A 49 -42.05 1.95 -2.65
N ARG A 50 -42.44 3.20 -2.94
CA ARG A 50 -41.66 4.10 -3.79
C ARG A 50 -40.29 4.42 -3.17
N ASP A 51 -40.24 4.67 -1.86
CA ASP A 51 -38.98 4.92 -1.16
C ASP A 51 -38.06 3.69 -1.18
N GLU A 52 -38.56 2.51 -0.81
CA GLU A 52 -37.79 1.27 -0.82
C GLU A 52 -37.34 0.88 -2.23
N TYR A 53 -38.14 1.20 -3.26
CA TYR A 53 -37.71 1.05 -4.65
C TYR A 53 -36.52 1.96 -4.95
N TRP A 54 -36.62 3.27 -4.71
CA TRP A 54 -35.54 4.22 -4.99
C TRP A 54 -34.28 3.95 -4.15
N ASP A 55 -34.43 3.39 -2.95
CA ASP A 55 -33.31 2.96 -2.11
C ASP A 55 -32.75 1.59 -2.52
N GLY A 56 -33.36 0.90 -3.49
CA GLY A 56 -32.88 -0.39 -3.98
C GLY A 56 -33.09 -1.55 -3.00
N ILE A 57 -33.99 -1.39 -2.03
CA ILE A 57 -34.23 -2.35 -0.95
C ILE A 57 -35.42 -3.27 -1.29
N LEU A 58 -36.41 -2.76 -2.03
CA LEU A 58 -37.59 -3.52 -2.42
C LEU A 58 -37.22 -4.69 -3.34
N ASP A 59 -37.57 -5.92 -2.98
CA ASP A 59 -37.19 -7.12 -3.74
C ASP A 59 -37.89 -7.22 -5.12
N LEU A 60 -37.37 -8.11 -5.97
CA LEU A 60 -37.81 -8.24 -7.36
C LEU A 60 -39.27 -8.71 -7.50
N ASP A 61 -39.75 -9.57 -6.61
CA ASP A 61 -41.13 -10.09 -6.70
C ASP A 61 -42.13 -8.99 -6.34
N ARG A 62 -41.80 -8.18 -5.34
CA ARG A 62 -42.59 -6.99 -4.97
C ARG A 62 -42.58 -5.92 -6.06
N ILE A 63 -41.42 -5.69 -6.70
CA ILE A 63 -41.31 -4.79 -7.86
C ILE A 63 -42.21 -5.30 -8.98
N ALA A 64 -42.10 -6.57 -9.35
CA ALA A 64 -42.91 -7.16 -10.42
C ALA A 64 -44.42 -7.09 -10.11
N GLY A 65 -44.81 -7.34 -8.85
CA GLY A 65 -46.21 -7.23 -8.42
C GLY A 65 -46.77 -5.81 -8.55
N LEU A 66 -45.97 -4.79 -8.26
CA LEU A 66 -46.36 -3.39 -8.41
C LEU A 66 -46.34 -2.94 -9.88
N ASP A 67 -45.33 -3.34 -10.66
CA ASP A 67 -45.24 -3.06 -12.10
C ASP A 67 -46.43 -3.66 -12.89
N ALA A 68 -47.04 -4.73 -12.38
CA ALA A 68 -48.24 -5.33 -12.95
C ALA A 68 -49.54 -4.53 -12.69
N VAL A 69 -49.53 -3.54 -11.78
CA VAL A 69 -50.70 -2.71 -11.50
C VAL A 69 -50.86 -1.66 -12.60
N THR A 70 -52.00 -1.64 -13.29
CA THR A 70 -52.25 -0.72 -14.39
C THR A 70 -52.14 0.75 -13.96
N GLY A 71 -51.28 1.51 -14.65
CA GLY A 71 -51.02 2.92 -14.33
C GLY A 71 -50.00 3.15 -13.22
N TRP A 72 -49.40 2.08 -12.67
CA TRP A 72 -48.31 2.21 -11.70
C TRP A 72 -47.08 2.90 -12.30
N HIS A 73 -46.48 3.77 -11.51
CA HIS A 73 -45.16 4.33 -11.77
C HIS A 73 -44.44 4.61 -10.46
N TRP A 74 -43.11 4.47 -10.49
CA TRP A 74 -42.22 4.71 -9.36
C TRP A 74 -41.96 6.20 -9.10
N GLY A 75 -42.45 7.08 -9.98
CA GLY A 75 -42.17 8.51 -9.96
C GLY A 75 -40.83 8.86 -10.61
N PRO A 76 -40.42 10.14 -10.59
CA PRO A 76 -39.12 10.57 -11.11
C PRO A 76 -37.97 10.09 -10.22
N PRO A 77 -36.73 10.06 -10.74
CA PRO A 77 -35.53 9.81 -9.93
C PRO A 77 -35.48 10.69 -8.70
N ARG A 78 -35.27 10.07 -7.54
CA ARG A 78 -35.13 10.76 -6.25
C ARG A 78 -33.66 11.12 -6.04
N PRO A 79 -33.27 12.41 -6.08
CA PRO A 79 -31.89 12.81 -5.84
C PRO A 79 -31.40 12.29 -4.47
N GLY A 80 -30.16 11.81 -4.43
CA GLY A 80 -29.57 11.20 -3.23
C GLY A 80 -30.04 9.79 -2.89
N SER A 81 -31.00 9.21 -3.62
CA SER A 81 -31.37 7.80 -3.45
C SER A 81 -30.32 6.86 -4.05
N TRP A 82 -30.33 5.61 -3.60
CA TRP A 82 -29.39 4.59 -4.08
C TRP A 82 -29.53 4.34 -5.59
N ARG A 83 -30.76 4.16 -6.09
CA ARG A 83 -31.02 3.93 -7.53
C ARG A 83 -30.64 5.12 -8.39
N HIS A 84 -30.71 6.35 -7.87
CA HIS A 84 -30.22 7.52 -8.59
C HIS A 84 -28.70 7.43 -8.80
N GLY A 85 -27.94 7.06 -7.75
CA GLY A 85 -26.50 6.80 -7.87
C GLY A 85 -26.17 5.64 -8.82
N HIS A 86 -26.93 4.55 -8.74
CA HIS A 86 -26.79 3.40 -9.66
C HIS A 86 -27.07 3.78 -11.12
N GLN A 87 -28.12 4.57 -11.38
CA GLN A 87 -28.44 5.06 -12.73
C GLN A 87 -27.33 5.97 -13.28
N ALA A 88 -26.78 6.86 -12.46
CA ALA A 88 -25.66 7.71 -12.84
C ALA A 88 -24.42 6.86 -13.19
N LEU A 89 -24.12 5.83 -12.40
CA LEU A 89 -23.02 4.89 -12.69
C LEU A 89 -23.28 4.08 -13.97
N ALA A 90 -24.50 3.59 -14.19
CA ALA A 90 -24.86 2.87 -15.41
C ALA A 90 -24.73 3.76 -16.65
N THR A 91 -25.08 5.05 -16.54
CA THR A 91 -24.87 6.04 -17.61
C THR A 91 -23.40 6.28 -17.87
N TYR A 92 -22.58 6.42 -16.82
CA TYR A 92 -21.13 6.52 -16.95
C TYR A 92 -20.56 5.30 -17.66
N ALA A 93 -20.85 4.09 -17.18
CA ALA A 93 -20.32 2.84 -17.69
C ALA A 93 -20.69 2.58 -19.16
N ARG A 94 -21.90 2.98 -19.59
CA ARG A 94 -22.28 2.92 -21.02
C ARG A 94 -21.46 3.86 -21.90
N ARG A 95 -21.05 5.01 -21.38
CA ARG A 95 -20.27 6.02 -22.14
C ARG A 95 -18.77 5.71 -22.14
N SER A 96 -18.24 5.23 -21.03
CA SER A 96 -16.81 5.00 -20.83
C SER A 96 -16.37 3.56 -21.07
N GLY A 97 -17.31 2.60 -21.11
CA GLY A 97 -17.02 1.17 -21.16
C GLY A 97 -16.54 0.57 -19.84
N THR A 98 -16.50 1.36 -18.75
CA THR A 98 -15.95 0.92 -17.46
C THR A 98 -16.71 1.49 -16.27
N THR A 99 -16.70 0.77 -15.13
CA THR A 99 -17.19 1.27 -13.83
C THR A 99 -16.06 1.79 -12.94
N ARG A 100 -14.84 1.90 -13.48
CA ARG A 100 -13.69 2.51 -12.80
C ARG A 100 -13.77 4.03 -12.89
N VAL A 101 -14.31 4.65 -11.84
CA VAL A 101 -14.55 6.09 -11.79
C VAL A 101 -13.33 6.85 -11.26
N LEU A 102 -12.88 7.86 -12.01
CA LEU A 102 -11.82 8.78 -11.59
C LEU A 102 -12.30 9.76 -10.51
N ALA A 103 -11.41 10.15 -9.60
CA ALA A 103 -11.72 11.13 -8.55
C ALA A 103 -12.26 12.45 -9.16
N GLY A 104 -13.32 13.00 -8.56
CA GLY A 104 -13.98 14.22 -9.02
C GLY A 104 -14.97 14.04 -10.18
N THR A 105 -15.23 12.80 -10.64
CA THR A 105 -16.23 12.54 -11.69
C THR A 105 -17.64 12.72 -11.13
N VAL A 106 -18.38 13.70 -11.66
CA VAL A 106 -19.79 13.94 -11.32
C VAL A 106 -20.67 13.62 -12.52
N VAL A 107 -21.69 12.78 -12.31
CA VAL A 107 -22.71 12.44 -13.31
C VAL A 107 -24.08 12.61 -12.68
N ASP A 108 -24.95 13.38 -13.33
CA ASP A 108 -26.32 13.67 -12.85
C ASP A 108 -26.36 14.15 -11.39
N GLY A 109 -25.38 14.97 -11.00
CA GLY A 109 -25.28 15.54 -9.64
C GLY A 109 -24.76 14.56 -8.59
N VAL A 110 -24.33 13.36 -8.97
CA VAL A 110 -23.74 12.35 -8.08
C VAL A 110 -22.21 12.37 -8.24
N ASP A 111 -21.48 12.57 -7.15
CA ASP A 111 -20.04 12.26 -7.10
C ASP A 111 -19.89 10.74 -7.19
N LEU A 112 -19.61 10.26 -8.40
CA LEU A 112 -19.57 8.84 -8.69
C LEU A 112 -18.37 8.16 -8.04
N HIS A 113 -17.24 8.86 -7.87
CA HIS A 113 -16.06 8.25 -7.25
C HIS A 113 -16.32 7.97 -5.77
N ALA A 114 -16.86 8.97 -5.06
CA ALA A 114 -17.26 8.81 -3.67
C ALA A 114 -18.37 7.76 -3.52
N TRP A 115 -19.40 7.81 -4.37
CA TRP A 115 -20.54 6.89 -4.31
C TRP A 115 -20.14 5.43 -4.54
N VAL A 116 -19.33 5.16 -5.58
CA VAL A 116 -18.84 3.81 -5.89
C VAL A 116 -17.94 3.27 -4.79
N THR A 117 -17.09 4.11 -4.21
CA THR A 117 -16.23 3.73 -3.06
C THR A 117 -17.08 3.32 -1.86
N ALA A 118 -18.14 4.09 -1.57
CA ALA A 118 -19.08 3.75 -0.50
C ALA A 118 -19.80 2.42 -0.76
N GLN A 119 -20.13 2.08 -2.01
CA GLN A 119 -20.78 0.79 -2.32
C GLN A 119 -19.88 -0.41 -2.02
N ARG A 120 -18.58 -0.29 -2.34
CA ARG A 120 -17.61 -1.36 -2.06
C ARG A 120 -17.40 -1.55 -0.57
N GLN A 121 -17.33 -0.45 0.19
CA GLN A 121 -17.28 -0.50 1.66
C GLN A 121 -18.53 -1.13 2.26
N ALA A 122 -19.72 -0.72 1.80
CA ALA A 122 -21.00 -1.28 2.24
C ALA A 122 -21.13 -2.78 1.89
N TYR A 123 -20.57 -3.23 0.78
CA TYR A 123 -20.53 -4.65 0.43
C TYR A 123 -19.69 -5.47 1.41
N THR A 124 -18.46 -5.02 1.70
CA THR A 124 -17.59 -5.67 2.69
C THR A 124 -18.19 -5.61 4.11
N GLY A 125 -18.92 -4.53 4.42
CA GLY A 125 -19.66 -4.38 5.68
C GLY A 125 -20.95 -5.18 5.76
N LEU A 126 -21.35 -5.89 4.69
CA LEU A 126 -22.63 -6.63 4.58
C LEU A 126 -23.87 -5.73 4.78
N GLU A 127 -23.79 -4.47 4.38
CA GLU A 127 -24.84 -3.45 4.53
C GLU A 127 -25.73 -3.32 3.28
N LEU A 128 -25.31 -3.87 2.13
CA LEU A 128 -26.08 -3.82 0.89
C LEU A 128 -27.21 -4.86 0.86
N SER A 129 -28.35 -4.47 0.29
CA SER A 129 -29.46 -5.38 0.01
C SER A 129 -29.09 -6.36 -1.12
N ALA A 130 -29.76 -7.51 -1.16
CA ALA A 130 -29.58 -8.49 -2.24
C ALA A 130 -29.85 -7.90 -3.62
N LEU A 131 -30.81 -6.97 -3.73
CA LEU A 131 -31.10 -6.30 -4.99
C LEU A 131 -30.01 -5.29 -5.38
N GLN A 132 -29.48 -4.53 -4.43
CA GLN A 132 -28.37 -3.60 -4.68
C GLN A 132 -27.14 -4.35 -5.21
N ILE A 133 -26.80 -5.48 -4.58
CA ILE A 133 -25.71 -6.36 -5.03
C ILE A 133 -25.96 -6.84 -6.45
N ARG A 134 -27.17 -7.35 -6.74
CA ARG A 134 -27.52 -7.85 -8.07
C ARG A 134 -27.46 -6.76 -9.15
N LEU A 135 -27.96 -5.56 -8.84
CA LEU A 135 -27.96 -4.44 -9.77
C LEU A 135 -26.55 -3.91 -10.06
N LEU A 136 -25.67 -3.89 -9.06
CA LEU A 136 -24.26 -3.52 -9.24
C LEU A 136 -23.48 -4.58 -10.02
N ALA A 137 -23.65 -5.87 -9.68
CA ALA A 137 -23.00 -6.98 -10.37
C ALA A 137 -23.41 -7.11 -11.85
N ALA A 138 -24.55 -6.55 -12.25
CA ALA A 138 -24.99 -6.51 -13.64
C ALA A 138 -24.32 -5.41 -14.48
N LEU A 139 -23.54 -4.50 -13.86
CA LEU A 139 -22.83 -3.44 -14.59
C LEU A 139 -21.54 -3.98 -15.23
N PRO A 140 -21.15 -3.47 -16.41
CA PRO A 140 -19.94 -3.92 -17.10
C PRO A 140 -18.68 -3.58 -16.28
N GLU A 141 -17.75 -4.54 -16.23
CA GLU A 141 -16.51 -4.45 -15.45
C GLU A 141 -16.72 -4.13 -13.95
N TRP A 142 -17.91 -4.35 -13.38
CA TRP A 142 -18.11 -4.14 -11.95
C TRP A 142 -17.34 -5.18 -11.15
N ASP A 143 -16.45 -4.68 -10.31
CA ASP A 143 -15.73 -5.49 -9.34
C ASP A 143 -15.89 -4.89 -7.93
N TRP A 144 -16.16 -5.78 -6.99
CA TRP A 144 -16.25 -5.48 -5.57
C TRP A 144 -14.87 -5.23 -4.96
N ASP A 145 -13.86 -5.96 -5.42
CA ASP A 145 -12.48 -5.83 -4.96
C ASP A 145 -11.60 -5.27 -6.09
N ILE A 146 -11.60 -3.94 -6.21
CA ILE A 146 -10.75 -3.23 -7.18
C ILE A 146 -9.27 -3.51 -6.93
N GLU A 147 -8.88 -3.71 -5.68
CA GLU A 147 -7.46 -3.86 -5.37
C GLU A 147 -6.95 -5.19 -5.93
N THR A 148 -7.71 -6.26 -5.73
CA THR A 148 -7.45 -7.55 -6.35
C THR A 148 -7.58 -7.46 -7.87
N ALA A 149 -8.64 -6.83 -8.41
CA ALA A 149 -8.78 -6.67 -9.86
C ALA A 149 -7.63 -5.86 -10.51
N ARG A 150 -7.13 -4.82 -9.84
CA ARG A 150 -5.97 -4.03 -10.30
C ARG A 150 -4.68 -4.84 -10.22
N TRP A 151 -4.55 -5.62 -9.16
CA TRP A 151 -3.43 -6.53 -8.95
C TRP A 151 -3.39 -7.58 -10.06
N ASP A 152 -4.50 -8.29 -10.28
CA ASP A 152 -4.66 -9.31 -11.31
C ASP A 152 -4.38 -8.75 -12.71
N HIS A 153 -4.83 -7.53 -13.01
CA HIS A 153 -4.49 -6.85 -14.27
C HIS A 153 -2.97 -6.64 -14.39
N GLY A 154 -2.30 -6.20 -13.32
CA GLY A 154 -0.84 -6.03 -13.30
C GLY A 154 -0.09 -7.34 -13.51
N ILE A 155 -0.54 -8.41 -12.85
CA ILE A 155 0.01 -9.77 -13.03
C ILE A 155 -0.24 -10.27 -14.45
N ALA A 156 -1.43 -10.08 -15.01
CA ALA A 156 -1.75 -10.45 -16.39
C ALA A 156 -0.86 -9.69 -17.39
N ALA A 157 -0.64 -8.39 -17.17
CA ALA A 157 0.25 -7.58 -18.01
C ALA A 157 1.72 -8.03 -17.90
N ALA A 158 2.20 -8.34 -16.69
CA ALA A 158 3.54 -8.86 -16.49
C ALA A 158 3.73 -10.24 -17.14
N THR A 159 2.73 -11.11 -17.02
CA THR A 159 2.72 -12.45 -17.61
C THR A 159 2.71 -12.39 -19.14
N ALA A 160 1.89 -11.51 -19.72
CA ALA A 160 1.85 -11.27 -21.17
C ALA A 160 3.19 -10.72 -21.69
N TRP A 161 3.82 -9.79 -20.96
CA TRP A 161 5.17 -9.33 -21.29
C TRP A 161 6.20 -10.46 -21.24
N ILE A 162 6.15 -11.32 -20.23
CA ILE A 162 7.03 -12.50 -20.14
C ILE A 162 6.79 -13.46 -21.31
N ALA A 163 5.54 -13.65 -21.74
CA ALA A 163 5.25 -14.50 -22.89
C ALA A 163 5.90 -13.97 -24.18
N GLU A 164 5.96 -12.65 -24.36
CA GLU A 164 6.56 -12.01 -25.54
C GLU A 164 8.09 -11.86 -25.45
N HIS A 165 8.62 -11.54 -24.27
CA HIS A 165 10.02 -11.16 -24.08
C HIS A 165 10.83 -12.13 -23.21
N HIS A 166 10.21 -13.19 -22.71
CA HIS A 166 10.77 -14.25 -21.85
C HIS A 166 11.27 -13.80 -20.47
N THR A 167 11.29 -12.51 -20.15
CA THR A 167 11.81 -11.98 -18.88
C THR A 167 11.24 -10.60 -18.54
N LEU A 168 11.05 -10.33 -17.24
CA LEU A 168 10.77 -8.98 -16.73
C LEU A 168 12.02 -8.13 -16.50
N ALA A 169 13.22 -8.70 -16.60
CA ALA A 169 14.46 -7.99 -16.30
C ALA A 169 14.72 -6.80 -17.25
N SER A 170 14.14 -6.84 -18.46
CA SER A 170 14.21 -5.80 -19.48
C SER A 170 13.19 -4.66 -19.28
N VAL A 171 12.25 -4.78 -18.34
CA VAL A 171 11.19 -3.78 -18.15
C VAL A 171 11.76 -2.51 -17.51
N HIS A 172 11.65 -1.41 -18.24
CA HIS A 172 11.99 -0.06 -17.76
C HIS A 172 10.77 0.62 -17.13
N ARG A 173 10.98 1.67 -16.33
CA ARG A 173 9.89 2.38 -15.63
C ARG A 173 8.81 2.90 -16.59
N ASP A 174 9.20 3.29 -17.80
CA ASP A 174 8.29 3.87 -18.81
C ASP A 174 7.70 2.82 -19.76
N THR A 175 8.06 1.54 -19.59
CA THR A 175 7.51 0.44 -20.40
C THR A 175 6.00 0.36 -20.23
N ARG A 176 5.30 0.30 -21.37
CA ARG A 176 3.87 0.04 -21.44
C ARG A 176 3.62 -1.23 -22.22
N LEU A 177 2.61 -1.99 -21.81
CA LEU A 177 2.04 -3.08 -22.60
C LEU A 177 0.67 -2.62 -23.06
N ALA A 178 0.53 -2.34 -24.35
CA ALA A 178 -0.59 -1.54 -24.89
C ALA A 178 -0.76 -0.24 -24.05
N ASP A 179 -1.94 -0.01 -23.49
CA ASP A 179 -2.22 1.18 -22.66
C ASP A 179 -1.84 0.99 -21.17
N TYR A 180 -1.46 -0.21 -20.75
CA TYR A 180 -1.15 -0.50 -19.35
C TYR A 180 0.28 -0.06 -18.98
N PRO A 181 0.48 0.79 -17.95
CA PRO A 181 1.79 1.29 -17.54
C PRO A 181 2.58 0.25 -16.71
N LEU A 182 2.93 -0.87 -17.33
CA LEU A 182 3.58 -2.02 -16.67
C LEU A 182 4.83 -1.63 -15.87
N GLY A 183 5.72 -0.82 -16.45
CA GLY A 183 6.94 -0.37 -15.80
C GLY A 183 6.71 0.42 -14.52
N GLN A 184 5.66 1.25 -14.49
CA GLN A 184 5.28 2.04 -13.33
C GLN A 184 4.62 1.18 -12.25
N TRP A 185 3.77 0.22 -12.66
CA TRP A 185 3.15 -0.73 -11.74
C TRP A 185 4.22 -1.57 -11.02
N LEU A 186 5.13 -2.18 -11.77
CA LEU A 186 6.27 -2.93 -11.21
C LEU A 186 7.18 -2.05 -10.34
N HIS A 187 7.32 -0.76 -10.64
CA HIS A 187 8.05 0.16 -9.77
C HIS A 187 7.34 0.35 -8.43
N ARG A 188 6.01 0.55 -8.45
CA ARG A 188 5.19 0.69 -7.24
C ARG A 188 5.23 -0.56 -6.37
N CYS A 189 5.13 -1.75 -6.95
CA CYS A 189 5.27 -3.01 -6.20
C CYS A 189 6.60 -3.06 -5.42
N ARG A 190 7.70 -2.57 -6.00
CA ARG A 190 8.99 -2.49 -5.31
C ARG A 190 9.02 -1.42 -4.22
N GLU A 191 8.30 -0.32 -4.37
CA GLU A 191 8.17 0.70 -3.33
C GLU A 191 7.36 0.17 -2.14
N ASP A 192 6.22 -0.47 -2.40
CA ASP A 192 5.35 -1.07 -1.39
C ASP A 192 6.07 -2.19 -0.61
N PHE A 193 6.84 -3.04 -1.31
CA PHE A 193 7.69 -4.03 -0.66
C PHE A 193 8.74 -3.41 0.26
N ARG A 194 9.44 -2.35 -0.19
CA ARG A 194 10.44 -1.64 0.64
C ARG A 194 9.81 -0.93 1.84
N ALA A 195 8.56 -0.48 1.69
CA ALA A 195 7.77 0.12 2.76
C ALA A 195 7.20 -0.92 3.74
N GLY A 196 7.22 -2.22 3.39
CA GLY A 196 6.63 -3.29 4.18
C GLY A 196 5.10 -3.30 4.16
N THR A 197 4.49 -2.70 3.13
CA THR A 197 3.03 -2.58 2.98
C THR A 197 2.46 -3.60 2.00
N LEU A 198 3.30 -4.31 1.25
CA LEU A 198 2.86 -5.33 0.29
C LEU A 198 2.51 -6.65 1.02
N PRO A 199 1.28 -7.18 0.86
CA PRO A 199 0.87 -8.47 1.41
C PRO A 199 1.78 -9.65 1.00
N ALA A 200 1.91 -10.64 1.88
CA ALA A 200 2.85 -11.76 1.70
C ALA A 200 2.51 -12.68 0.51
N ASP A 201 1.22 -12.87 0.23
CA ASP A 201 0.71 -13.58 -0.95
C ASP A 201 1.11 -12.85 -2.26
N ARG A 202 0.95 -11.53 -2.29
CA ARG A 202 1.35 -10.68 -3.42
C ARG A 202 2.88 -10.64 -3.63
N VAL A 203 3.65 -10.73 -2.56
CA VAL A 203 5.11 -10.92 -2.63
C VAL A 203 5.45 -12.24 -3.31
N ALA A 204 4.87 -13.34 -2.83
CA ALA A 204 5.13 -14.68 -3.36
C ALA A 204 4.74 -14.79 -4.85
N GLU A 205 3.63 -14.18 -5.25
CA GLU A 205 3.16 -14.18 -6.63
C GLU A 205 4.12 -13.44 -7.58
N LEU A 206 4.62 -12.27 -7.17
CA LEU A 206 5.63 -11.56 -7.95
C LEU A 206 6.96 -12.32 -8.03
N GLU A 207 7.39 -12.96 -6.94
CA GLU A 207 8.61 -13.77 -6.89
C GLU A 207 8.55 -15.01 -7.79
N ALA A 208 7.35 -15.49 -8.13
CA ALA A 208 7.17 -16.57 -9.09
C ALA A 208 7.35 -16.13 -10.56
N LEU A 209 7.35 -14.82 -10.85
CA LEU A 209 7.44 -14.32 -12.23
C LEU A 209 8.88 -14.38 -12.78
N PRO A 210 9.11 -14.98 -13.97
CA PRO A 210 10.43 -15.03 -14.59
C PRO A 210 11.07 -13.64 -14.80
N GLY A 211 12.29 -13.49 -14.30
CA GLY A 211 13.05 -12.24 -14.41
C GLY A 211 12.56 -11.12 -13.48
N TRP A 212 11.64 -11.40 -12.56
CA TRP A 212 11.28 -10.46 -11.50
C TRP A 212 12.44 -10.26 -10.53
N SER A 213 12.61 -9.02 -10.06
CA SER A 213 13.51 -8.69 -8.97
C SER A 213 13.03 -7.45 -8.23
N TRP A 214 13.21 -7.43 -6.90
CA TRP A 214 12.87 -6.29 -6.04
C TRP A 214 13.81 -5.08 -6.24
N GLY A 215 14.87 -5.23 -7.04
CA GLY A 215 15.82 -4.19 -7.43
C GLY A 215 16.81 -4.68 -8.47
N ARG A 216 17.46 -3.75 -9.19
CA ARG A 216 18.22 -4.04 -10.42
C ARG A 216 19.34 -5.09 -10.27
N HIS A 217 19.80 -5.40 -9.05
CA HIS A 217 20.70 -6.53 -8.76
C HIS A 217 20.52 -7.08 -7.33
N HIS A 218 19.32 -6.94 -6.74
CA HIS A 218 19.20 -6.94 -5.28
C HIS A 218 18.48 -8.19 -4.73
N ASP A 219 19.19 -8.93 -3.88
CA ASP A 219 18.73 -9.97 -2.92
C ASP A 219 18.82 -11.47 -3.25
N SER A 220 19.73 -11.92 -4.14
CA SER A 220 20.28 -13.27 -3.88
C SER A 220 21.37 -13.14 -2.81
N TRP A 221 21.14 -13.80 -1.67
CA TRP A 221 22.13 -13.89 -0.58
C TRP A 221 23.46 -14.44 -1.08
N GLU A 222 23.42 -15.44 -1.98
CA GLU A 222 24.62 -16.02 -2.56
C GLU A 222 25.41 -14.99 -3.37
N GLU A 223 24.73 -14.18 -4.19
CA GLU A 223 25.39 -13.21 -5.05
C GLU A 223 26.01 -12.06 -4.23
N GLY A 224 25.27 -11.54 -3.25
CA GLY A 224 25.82 -10.52 -2.35
C GLY A 224 27.05 -11.02 -1.58
N LEU A 225 27.03 -12.28 -1.12
CA LEU A 225 28.18 -12.90 -0.46
C LEU A 225 29.34 -13.16 -1.42
N ARG A 226 29.07 -13.60 -2.65
CA ARG A 226 30.08 -13.79 -3.71
C ARG A 226 30.79 -12.47 -4.03
N VAL A 227 30.02 -11.41 -4.29
CA VAL A 227 30.53 -10.07 -4.58
C VAL A 227 31.31 -9.52 -3.38
N LEU A 228 30.84 -9.72 -2.14
CA LEU A 228 31.58 -9.28 -0.96
C LEU A 228 32.94 -10.00 -0.83
N ARG A 229 33.00 -11.30 -1.12
CA ARG A 229 34.26 -12.05 -1.13
C ARG A 229 35.22 -11.54 -2.21
N ALA A 230 34.71 -11.25 -3.40
CA ALA A 230 35.52 -10.65 -4.47
C ALA A 230 36.04 -9.25 -4.08
N TYR A 231 35.17 -8.40 -3.51
CA TYR A 231 35.55 -7.09 -2.99
C TYR A 231 36.63 -7.19 -1.91
N LEU A 232 36.49 -8.13 -0.98
CA LEU A 232 37.48 -8.40 0.06
C LEU A 232 38.83 -8.84 -0.54
N ALA A 233 38.81 -9.72 -1.55
CA ALA A 233 40.02 -10.18 -2.21
C ALA A 233 40.78 -9.04 -2.92
N GLU A 234 40.06 -8.08 -3.52
CA GLU A 234 40.66 -6.95 -4.24
C GLU A 234 41.12 -5.81 -3.30
N THR A 235 40.33 -5.49 -2.27
CA THR A 235 40.57 -4.31 -1.42
C THR A 235 41.22 -4.64 -0.07
N GLY A 236 41.27 -5.92 0.31
CA GLY A 236 41.78 -6.37 1.60
C GLY A 236 40.85 -6.11 2.79
N HIS A 237 39.63 -5.59 2.58
CA HIS A 237 38.67 -5.38 3.67
C HIS A 237 37.20 -5.62 3.30
N ALA A 238 36.39 -6.04 4.26
CA ALA A 238 34.95 -6.30 4.08
C ALA A 238 34.04 -5.13 4.55
N CYS A 239 34.55 -3.89 4.49
CA CYS A 239 33.82 -2.70 4.92
C CYS A 239 33.65 -1.64 3.81
N PRO A 240 32.94 -1.95 2.72
CA PRO A 240 32.65 -0.98 1.68
C PRO A 240 31.85 0.22 2.23
N PRO A 241 32.18 1.47 1.84
CA PRO A 241 31.31 2.62 2.05
C PRO A 241 29.89 2.37 1.54
N GLN A 242 28.87 2.98 2.18
CA GLN A 242 27.46 2.68 1.89
C GLN A 242 27.07 2.84 0.40
N LYS A 243 27.70 3.77 -0.33
CA LYS A 243 27.41 4.05 -1.74
C LYS A 243 28.28 3.25 -2.73
N THR A 244 29.13 2.36 -2.24
CA THR A 244 30.03 1.58 -3.10
C THR A 244 29.26 0.59 -3.96
N VAL A 245 29.55 0.65 -5.26
CA VAL A 245 29.15 -0.32 -6.26
C VAL A 245 30.41 -1.08 -6.69
N PHE A 246 30.35 -2.40 -6.70
CA PHE A 246 31.45 -3.29 -7.10
C PHE A 246 30.87 -4.40 -7.97
N ASP A 247 31.49 -4.66 -9.12
CA ASP A 247 30.99 -5.65 -10.10
C ASP A 247 29.50 -5.43 -10.47
N GLY A 248 29.10 -4.16 -10.66
CA GLY A 248 27.70 -3.78 -10.92
C GLY A 248 26.73 -3.91 -9.74
N HIS A 249 27.18 -4.44 -8.59
CA HIS A 249 26.35 -4.69 -7.42
C HIS A 249 26.54 -3.61 -6.34
N PRO A 250 25.46 -3.09 -5.71
CA PRO A 250 25.54 -2.04 -4.67
C PRO A 250 25.98 -2.61 -3.31
N ILE A 251 27.20 -3.17 -3.26
CA ILE A 251 27.72 -3.95 -2.14
C ILE A 251 27.80 -3.16 -0.82
N GLY A 252 28.01 -1.84 -0.90
CA GLY A 252 28.00 -0.95 0.25
C GLY A 252 26.65 -0.91 0.97
N TRP A 253 25.57 -0.85 0.20
CA TRP A 253 24.22 -0.86 0.72
C TRP A 253 23.90 -2.26 1.27
N TRP A 254 24.23 -3.32 0.50
CA TRP A 254 23.96 -4.71 0.88
C TRP A 254 24.57 -5.04 2.25
N VAL A 255 25.87 -4.78 2.45
CA VAL A 255 26.57 -4.98 3.72
C VAL A 255 25.94 -4.17 4.86
N THR A 256 25.53 -2.92 4.59
CA THR A 256 24.86 -2.06 5.58
C THR A 256 23.53 -2.67 6.02
N HIS A 257 22.78 -3.26 5.08
CA HIS A 257 21.52 -3.94 5.36
C HIS A 257 21.72 -5.19 6.22
N ARG A 258 22.70 -6.04 5.89
CA ARG A 258 23.00 -7.26 6.69
C ARG A 258 23.40 -6.91 8.13
N ARG A 259 24.15 -5.82 8.35
CA ARG A 259 24.46 -5.30 9.69
C ARG A 259 23.22 -4.80 10.44
N ARG A 260 22.25 -4.19 9.73
CA ARG A 260 20.96 -3.77 10.31
C ARG A 260 20.12 -4.98 10.73
N GLU A 261 20.01 -5.99 9.87
CA GLU A 261 19.29 -7.23 10.19
C GLU A 261 19.89 -7.94 11.40
N HIS A 262 21.23 -8.04 11.46
CA HIS A 262 21.93 -8.62 12.62
C HIS A 262 21.62 -7.85 13.91
N ARG A 263 21.68 -6.51 13.87
CA ARG A 263 21.33 -5.67 15.03
C ARG A 263 19.87 -5.85 15.47
N ASN A 264 18.98 -6.08 14.51
CA ASN A 264 17.55 -6.25 14.76
C ASN A 264 17.16 -7.70 15.11
N GLY A 265 18.11 -8.65 15.10
CA GLY A 265 17.85 -10.06 15.35
C GLY A 265 17.12 -10.79 14.22
N THR A 266 17.04 -10.21 13.02
CA THR A 266 16.30 -10.76 11.88
C THR A 266 17.20 -11.46 10.86
N LEU A 267 18.53 -11.40 11.01
CA LEU A 267 19.47 -12.12 10.15
C LEU A 267 19.54 -13.60 10.60
N PRO A 268 19.28 -14.58 9.71
CA PRO A 268 19.43 -15.99 10.06
C PRO A 268 20.82 -16.32 10.62
N VAL A 269 20.87 -17.21 11.61
CA VAL A 269 22.10 -17.54 12.34
C VAL A 269 23.22 -18.02 11.40
N ASP A 270 22.91 -18.90 10.46
CA ASP A 270 23.88 -19.43 9.50
C ASP A 270 24.46 -18.32 8.60
N ARG A 271 23.61 -17.35 8.24
CA ARG A 271 24.00 -16.17 7.45
C ARG A 271 24.90 -15.23 8.24
N ALA A 272 24.57 -15.00 9.51
CA ALA A 272 25.43 -14.24 10.41
C ALA A 272 26.81 -14.90 10.58
N ALA A 273 26.86 -16.23 10.74
CA ALA A 273 28.09 -16.99 10.86
C ALA A 273 28.98 -16.86 9.60
N LEU A 274 28.38 -16.95 8.40
CA LEU A 274 29.10 -16.78 7.13
C LEU A 274 29.75 -15.39 6.98
N LEU A 275 29.07 -14.32 7.42
CA LEU A 275 29.63 -12.97 7.39
C LEU A 275 30.70 -12.78 8.46
N ALA A 276 30.46 -13.28 9.68
CA ALA A 276 31.42 -13.21 10.78
C ALA A 276 32.74 -13.94 10.47
N ALA A 277 32.71 -14.96 9.61
CA ALA A 277 33.89 -15.68 9.17
C ALA A 277 34.75 -14.91 8.13
N LEU A 278 34.25 -13.81 7.56
CA LEU A 278 35.00 -13.05 6.57
C LEU A 278 36.14 -12.25 7.24
N PRO A 279 37.39 -12.33 6.73
CA PRO A 279 38.50 -11.52 7.22
C PRO A 279 38.17 -10.02 7.26
N GLY A 280 38.39 -9.38 8.41
CA GLY A 280 38.13 -7.95 8.60
C GLY A 280 36.65 -7.57 8.64
N TRP A 281 35.72 -8.53 8.70
CA TRP A 281 34.30 -8.22 8.89
C TRP A 281 34.05 -7.64 10.27
N ARG A 282 33.14 -6.66 10.29
CA ARG A 282 32.76 -5.91 11.48
C ARG A 282 31.27 -5.66 11.47
N TRP A 283 30.60 -6.00 12.57
CA TRP A 283 29.18 -5.72 12.76
C TRP A 283 28.94 -4.23 13.03
N THR A 284 29.90 -3.57 13.70
CA THR A 284 29.82 -2.16 14.11
C THR A 284 31.05 -1.34 13.68
N PRO A 285 31.33 -1.19 12.35
CA PRO A 285 32.57 -0.56 11.89
C PRO A 285 32.80 0.87 12.41
N THR A 286 31.74 1.64 12.65
CA THR A 286 31.83 3.01 13.19
C THR A 286 32.25 3.03 14.66
N GLN A 287 31.86 2.03 15.44
CA GLN A 287 32.30 1.88 16.82
C GLN A 287 33.75 1.40 16.85
N ASP A 288 34.08 0.42 16.01
CA ASP A 288 35.41 -0.16 15.92
C ASP A 288 36.44 0.87 15.46
N ARG A 289 36.13 1.69 14.43
CA ARG A 289 37.00 2.79 13.97
C ARG A 289 37.19 3.88 15.00
N TRP A 290 36.19 4.12 15.85
CA TRP A 290 36.32 5.08 16.94
C TRP A 290 37.23 4.53 18.04
N GLN A 291 37.08 3.25 18.38
CA GLN A 291 37.94 2.57 19.34
C GLN A 291 39.39 2.51 18.83
N GLU A 292 39.63 2.18 17.56
CA GLU A 292 40.97 2.23 16.94
C GLU A 292 41.61 3.62 17.03
N GLY A 293 40.82 4.68 16.81
CA GLY A 293 41.32 6.05 16.97
C GLY A 293 41.64 6.40 18.42
N LEU A 294 40.87 5.88 19.37
CA LEU A 294 41.16 6.01 20.79
C LEU A 294 42.43 5.23 21.18
N ASP A 295 42.59 4.00 20.69
CA ASP A 295 43.77 3.15 20.96
C ASP A 295 45.03 3.75 20.34
N ALA A 296 44.93 4.28 19.11
CA ALA A 296 46.00 5.02 18.45
C ALA A 296 46.36 6.30 19.23
N LEU A 297 45.38 7.01 19.77
CA LEU A 297 45.63 8.18 20.61
C LEU A 297 46.25 7.81 21.94
N THR A 298 45.81 6.74 22.59
CA THR A 298 46.41 6.20 23.82
C THR A 298 47.87 5.78 23.58
N THR A 299 48.15 5.14 22.45
CA THR A 299 49.50 4.79 22.02
C THR A 299 50.36 6.03 21.76
N TYR A 300 49.79 7.07 21.15
CA TYR A 300 50.46 8.35 20.98
C TYR A 300 50.78 8.99 22.34
N VAL A 301 49.83 9.00 23.27
CA VAL A 301 50.01 9.50 24.64
C VAL A 301 51.10 8.73 25.37
N SER A 302 51.16 7.40 25.22
CA SER A 302 52.23 6.61 25.84
C SER A 302 53.61 6.91 25.24
N ARG A 303 53.68 7.26 23.95
CA ARG A 303 54.94 7.59 23.27
C ARG A 303 55.41 9.03 23.54
N TYR A 304 54.49 9.99 23.67
CA TYR A 304 54.82 11.43 23.70
C TYR A 304 54.32 12.18 24.95
N GLY A 305 53.65 11.50 25.88
CA GLY A 305 53.20 12.03 27.16
C GLY A 305 51.94 12.89 27.14
N ALA A 306 51.46 13.31 25.96
CA ALA A 306 50.27 14.16 25.84
C ALA A 306 49.44 13.87 24.58
N ALA A 307 48.12 14.01 24.69
CA ALA A 307 47.14 13.79 23.64
C ALA A 307 47.05 15.00 22.68
N THR A 308 48.21 15.45 22.22
CA THR A 308 48.39 16.63 21.35
C THR A 308 49.03 16.24 20.01
N PRO A 309 48.43 15.32 19.22
CA PRO A 309 48.94 15.04 17.89
C PRO A 309 48.76 16.24 16.97
N GLY A 310 49.79 16.55 16.21
CA GLY A 310 49.76 17.46 15.07
C GLY A 310 48.83 16.95 13.97
N ARG A 311 48.43 17.83 13.05
CA ARG A 311 47.46 17.51 11.99
C ARG A 311 47.89 16.34 11.08
N GLY A 312 49.19 16.18 10.88
CA GLY A 312 49.78 15.14 10.04
C GLY A 312 50.19 13.87 10.78
N ASP A 313 50.03 13.81 12.10
CA ASP A 313 50.57 12.69 12.88
C ASP A 313 49.78 11.41 12.61
N THR A 314 50.55 10.33 12.50
CA THR A 314 50.03 8.97 12.32
C THR A 314 50.59 8.04 13.39
N VAL A 315 49.82 7.02 13.75
CA VAL A 315 50.28 5.91 14.60
C VAL A 315 49.98 4.63 13.85
N ASP A 316 51.03 3.89 13.51
CA ASP A 316 50.95 2.61 12.78
C ASP A 316 50.09 2.73 11.49
N GLY A 317 50.25 3.85 10.78
CA GLY A 317 49.51 4.18 9.56
C GLY A 317 48.11 4.78 9.77
N TYR A 318 47.59 4.80 11.01
CA TYR A 318 46.32 5.43 11.34
C TYR A 318 46.45 6.96 11.33
N PRO A 319 45.59 7.71 10.60
CA PRO A 319 45.67 9.18 10.48
C PRO A 319 45.14 9.89 11.74
N LEU A 320 45.88 9.75 12.85
CA LEU A 320 45.51 10.18 14.18
C LEU A 320 45.21 11.68 14.26
N GLY A 321 46.05 12.52 13.65
CA GLY A 321 45.86 13.97 13.62
C GLY A 321 44.55 14.42 12.97
N ALA A 322 44.15 13.75 11.88
CA ALA A 322 42.87 14.01 11.23
C ALA A 322 41.69 13.51 12.09
N TRP A 323 41.81 12.33 12.68
CA TRP A 323 40.77 11.76 13.55
C TRP A 323 40.51 12.62 14.78
N VAL A 324 41.56 13.09 15.48
CA VAL A 324 41.44 13.99 16.64
C VAL A 324 40.72 15.29 16.26
N ASN A 325 41.04 15.86 15.10
CA ASN A 325 40.36 17.07 14.61
C ASN A 325 38.87 16.83 14.37
N THR A 326 38.49 15.66 13.82
CA THR A 326 37.09 15.26 13.67
C THR A 326 36.39 15.15 15.02
N GLN A 327 37.02 14.56 16.04
CA GLN A 327 36.44 14.49 17.39
C GLN A 327 36.21 15.88 18.00
N LYS A 328 37.19 16.79 17.87
CA LYS A 328 37.07 18.17 18.37
C LYS A 328 35.94 18.95 17.67
N SER A 329 35.80 18.79 16.35
CA SER A 329 34.71 19.40 15.59
C SER A 329 33.33 18.82 15.97
N ALA A 330 33.25 17.49 16.19
CA ALA A 330 32.02 16.83 16.60
C ALA A 330 31.57 17.26 18.01
N HIS A 331 32.51 17.44 18.95
CA HIS A 331 32.23 17.98 20.28
C HIS A 331 31.70 19.41 20.22
N LYS A 332 32.35 20.30 19.45
CA LYS A 332 31.88 21.69 19.26
C LYS A 332 30.47 21.75 18.66
N ALA A 333 30.13 20.82 17.78
CA ALA A 333 28.81 20.74 17.16
C ALA A 333 27.75 20.03 18.01
N GLY A 334 28.07 19.59 19.24
CA GLY A 334 27.14 18.86 20.11
C GLY A 334 26.78 17.45 19.62
N ARG A 335 27.56 16.87 18.70
CA ARG A 335 27.28 15.56 18.06
C ARG A 335 28.08 14.40 18.65
N LEU A 336 29.00 14.69 19.58
CA LEU A 336 29.80 13.67 20.27
C LEU A 336 29.06 13.19 21.52
N SER A 337 28.84 11.88 21.65
CA SER A 337 28.19 11.29 22.84
C SER A 337 28.99 11.57 24.12
N ALA A 338 28.30 11.72 25.25
CA ALA A 338 28.90 11.98 26.55
C ALA A 338 30.00 10.96 26.94
N ASP A 339 29.77 9.66 26.72
CA ASP A 339 30.77 8.60 26.99
C ASP A 339 32.08 8.81 26.22
N ARG A 340 31.98 9.05 24.90
CA ARG A 340 33.14 9.34 24.04
C ARG A 340 33.88 10.60 24.45
N ALA A 341 33.14 11.65 24.85
CA ALA A 341 33.74 12.88 25.35
C ALA A 341 34.50 12.64 26.67
N ALA A 342 33.92 11.88 27.60
CA ALA A 342 34.56 11.53 28.87
C ALA A 342 35.85 10.73 28.66
N LYS A 343 35.83 9.70 27.79
CA LYS A 343 37.02 8.90 27.44
C LYS A 343 38.16 9.73 26.86
N LEU A 344 37.85 10.69 25.99
CA LEU A 344 38.86 11.58 25.41
C LEU A 344 39.38 12.60 26.44
N ALA A 345 38.49 13.16 27.26
CA ALA A 345 38.85 14.13 28.31
C ALA A 345 39.73 13.52 29.42
N ALA A 346 39.65 12.21 29.63
CA ALA A 346 40.50 11.49 30.57
C ALA A 346 41.96 11.34 30.10
N LEU A 347 42.27 11.58 28.81
CA LEU A 347 43.62 11.43 28.29
C LEU A 347 44.52 12.61 28.69
N PRO A 348 45.73 12.36 29.22
CA PRO A 348 46.69 13.40 29.56
C PRO A 348 46.91 14.41 28.43
N GLY A 349 46.81 15.71 28.73
CA GLY A 349 47.03 16.77 27.76
C GLY A 349 45.91 17.00 26.73
N TRP A 350 44.79 16.25 26.82
CA TRP A 350 43.64 16.50 25.96
C TRP A 350 43.01 17.86 26.24
N ARG A 351 42.71 18.61 25.17
CA ARG A 351 42.04 19.92 25.25
C ARG A 351 40.96 20.04 24.19
N TRP A 352 39.75 20.37 24.62
CA TRP A 352 38.65 20.74 23.74
C TRP A 352 38.91 22.10 23.09
N ARG A 353 38.34 22.33 21.91
CA ARG A 353 38.30 23.67 21.33
C ARG A 353 37.26 24.47 22.12
N THR A 354 37.70 25.56 22.73
CA THR A 354 36.83 26.60 23.27
C THR A 354 36.02 27.28 22.18
#